data_AF-A0A7G5EJG5-F1
#
_entry.id   AF-A0A7G5EJG5-F1
#
_cell.length_a   1.000
_cell.length_b   1.000
_cell.length_c   1.000
_cell.angle_alpha   90.00
_cell.angle_beta   90.00
_cell.angle_gamma   90.00
#
_symmetry.space_group_name_H-M   'P 1'
#
loop_
_entity.id
_entity.type
_entity.pdbx_description
1 polymer ?
#
loop_
_entity_poly.entity_id
_entity_poly.type
_entity_poly.pdbx_seq_one_letter_code
_entity_poly.pdbx_strand_id
1 'polypeptide(L)'
;MLDFAGNIERHGPIDQIQVKSKRKSGEKAVSVAPVKECPQCHELVHTSVRICPGCEHEFPESTMPAHGTEAADMDPVAVLAKPRTVEVEAIRYSPHTKQERTSLRVEYLSKGQTYTQWVPIEDPRSYVRKHAVQWFWDHGRHQCPDTVADALNFLEREGNVPVPHSIQVVRDGAYWKVDKYFGLSHRKGVATVEREASLSNLLRAWG
;
A
#
# COMPACT_ATOMS: atom_id res chain seq x y z
N MET A 1 20.02 1.95 31.07
CA MET A 1 20.12 1.65 29.63
C MET A 1 21.15 0.55 29.49
N LEU A 2 20.73 -0.65 29.09
CA LEU A 2 21.57 -1.86 29.05
C LEU A 2 21.86 -2.21 27.58
N ASP A 3 23.13 -2.18 27.18
CA ASP A 3 23.62 -2.59 25.86
C ASP A 3 23.92 -4.10 25.88
N PHE A 4 22.93 -4.90 25.46
CA PHE A 4 23.09 -6.36 25.36
C PHE A 4 23.62 -6.83 24.00
N ALA A 5 23.95 -5.92 23.06
CA ALA A 5 24.31 -6.26 21.69
C ALA A 5 25.68 -5.74 21.24
N GLY A 6 26.44 -5.06 22.11
CA GLY A 6 27.72 -4.46 21.74
C GLY A 6 27.57 -3.38 20.67
N ASN A 7 26.41 -2.73 20.61
CA ASN A 7 26.13 -1.73 19.59
C ASN A 7 27.01 -0.48 19.80
N ILE A 8 27.41 -0.20 21.04
CA ILE A 8 28.35 0.89 21.35
C ILE A 8 29.73 0.63 20.75
N GLU A 9 30.21 -0.63 20.71
CA GLU A 9 31.50 -0.97 20.10
C GLU A 9 31.49 -0.84 18.58
N ARG A 10 30.37 -1.14 17.92
CA ARG A 10 30.27 -1.05 16.44
C ARG A 10 30.04 0.37 15.93
N HIS A 11 29.30 1.19 16.67
CA HIS A 11 28.83 2.48 16.17
C HIS A 11 29.43 3.69 16.90
N GLY A 12 30.15 3.47 18.01
CA GLY A 12 30.61 4.54 18.87
C GLY A 12 29.46 5.28 19.58
N PRO A 13 29.78 6.21 20.49
CA PRO A 13 28.76 7.01 21.17
C PRO A 13 27.91 7.80 20.17
N ILE A 14 26.59 7.72 20.32
CA ILE A 14 25.58 8.37 19.45
C ILE A 14 25.76 9.89 19.35
N ASP A 15 26.47 10.51 20.29
CA ASP A 15 26.52 11.97 20.46
C ASP A 15 27.55 12.71 19.58
N GLN A 16 28.18 12.02 18.61
CA GLN A 16 29.12 12.65 17.66
C GLN A 16 28.91 12.17 16.22
N ILE A 17 27.69 12.25 15.70
CA ILE A 17 27.44 12.11 14.25
C ILE A 17 28.00 13.37 13.54
N GLN A 18 29.30 13.36 13.27
CA GLN A 18 29.87 14.23 12.26
C GLN A 18 29.58 13.62 10.88
N VAL A 19 28.68 14.27 10.13
CA VAL A 19 28.44 13.95 8.72
C VAL A 19 29.72 14.24 7.95
N LYS A 20 30.54 13.21 7.72
CA LYS A 20 31.76 13.34 6.91
C LYS A 20 31.36 13.69 5.48
N SER A 21 31.83 14.85 5.02
CA SER A 21 31.68 15.33 3.65
C SER A 21 32.20 14.31 2.63
N LYS A 22 31.61 14.34 1.43
CA LYS A 22 31.82 13.44 0.29
C LYS A 22 33.25 12.89 0.21
N ARG A 23 33.41 11.58 0.47
CA ARG A 23 34.70 10.89 0.34
C ARG A 23 35.03 10.61 -1.13
N LYS A 24 36.33 10.65 -1.42
CA LYS A 24 36.93 10.51 -2.75
C LYS A 24 36.66 9.13 -3.37
N SER A 25 36.55 9.14 -4.70
CA SER A 25 36.46 7.97 -5.59
C SER A 25 37.51 6.91 -5.24
N GLY A 26 37.09 5.68 -4.93
CA GLY A 26 37.99 4.53 -4.76
C GLY A 26 37.56 3.46 -3.76
N GLU A 27 36.71 3.75 -2.78
CA GLU A 27 36.16 2.73 -1.88
C GLU A 27 34.94 2.06 -2.54
N LYS A 28 34.98 0.73 -2.75
CA LYS A 28 33.82 -0.08 -3.11
C LYS A 28 32.85 -0.16 -1.93
N ALA A 29 32.22 0.95 -1.59
CA ALA A 29 30.99 0.92 -0.83
C ALA A 29 29.94 0.22 -1.69
N VAL A 30 29.29 -0.81 -1.16
CA VAL A 30 28.09 -1.37 -1.78
C VAL A 30 27.02 -0.29 -1.69
N SER A 31 26.94 0.58 -2.69
CA SER A 31 25.82 1.51 -2.81
C SER A 31 24.59 0.68 -3.17
N VAL A 32 23.79 0.33 -2.17
CA VAL A 32 22.47 -0.25 -2.40
C VAL A 32 21.68 0.78 -3.20
N ALA A 33 21.31 0.43 -4.43
CA ALA A 33 20.53 1.31 -5.27
C ALA A 33 19.21 1.65 -4.57
N PRO A 34 18.75 2.91 -4.56
CA PRO A 34 17.54 3.30 -3.86
C PRO A 34 16.33 2.58 -4.46
N VAL A 35 15.56 1.89 -3.61
CA VAL A 35 14.33 1.20 -3.99
C VAL A 35 13.10 1.92 -3.43
N LYS A 36 11.98 1.79 -4.14
CA LYS A 36 10.64 2.20 -3.70
C LYS A 36 9.71 1.00 -3.73
N GLU A 37 8.66 1.04 -2.91
CA GLU A 37 7.64 0.01 -2.86
C GLU A 37 6.45 0.39 -3.77
N CYS A 38 5.97 -0.53 -4.59
CA CYS A 38 4.78 -0.33 -5.40
C CYS A 38 3.52 -0.24 -4.52
N PRO A 39 2.70 0.81 -4.61
CA PRO A 39 1.53 0.95 -3.75
C PRO A 39 0.35 0.04 -4.12
N GLN A 40 0.40 -0.62 -5.28
CA GLN A 40 -0.63 -1.56 -5.73
C GLN A 40 -0.31 -3.01 -5.36
N CYS A 41 0.93 -3.47 -5.61
CA CYS A 41 1.32 -4.87 -5.39
C CYS A 41 2.47 -5.06 -4.40
N HIS A 42 2.95 -3.99 -3.78
CA HIS A 42 4.03 -3.99 -2.79
C HIS A 42 5.38 -4.53 -3.28
N GLU A 43 5.57 -4.60 -4.61
CA GLU A 43 6.85 -4.96 -5.22
C GLU A 43 7.91 -3.91 -4.92
N LEU A 44 9.10 -4.34 -4.49
CA LEU A 44 10.24 -3.44 -4.34
C LEU A 44 10.88 -3.24 -5.70
N VAL A 45 10.84 -2.01 -6.20
CA VAL A 45 11.35 -1.64 -7.53
C VAL A 45 12.40 -0.55 -7.38
N HIS A 46 13.31 -0.44 -8.35
CA HIS A 46 14.25 0.67 -8.36
C HIS A 46 13.51 2.01 -8.43
N THR A 47 14.01 3.05 -7.75
CA THR A 47 13.30 4.33 -7.61
C THR A 47 12.98 4.99 -8.97
N SER A 48 13.85 4.78 -9.97
CA SER A 48 13.68 5.31 -11.33
C SER A 48 12.64 4.56 -12.19
N VAL A 49 12.11 3.43 -11.73
CA VAL A 49 11.11 2.66 -12.47
C VAL A 49 9.82 3.49 -12.60
N ARG A 50 9.36 3.67 -13.84
CA ARG A 50 8.13 4.42 -14.15
C ARG A 50 6.88 3.55 -14.21
N ILE A 51 7.04 2.27 -14.54
CA ILE A 51 5.95 1.28 -14.60
C ILE A 51 6.37 0.06 -13.79
N CYS A 52 5.56 -0.36 -12.82
CA CYS A 52 5.85 -1.53 -11.98
C CYS A 52 5.89 -2.81 -12.85
N PRO A 53 6.97 -3.61 -12.84
CA PRO A 53 7.05 -4.84 -13.63
C PRO A 53 6.11 -5.96 -13.14
N GLY A 54 5.63 -5.89 -11.89
CA GLY A 54 4.71 -6.88 -11.33
C GLY A 54 3.24 -6.58 -11.63
N CYS A 55 2.82 -5.31 -11.56
CA CYS A 55 1.40 -4.96 -11.69
C CYS A 55 1.08 -3.88 -12.72
N GLU A 56 2.08 -3.35 -13.45
CA GLU A 56 1.94 -2.29 -14.46
C GLU A 56 1.44 -0.95 -13.91
N HIS A 57 1.46 -0.78 -12.58
CA HIS A 57 1.19 0.51 -11.96
C HIS A 57 2.14 1.58 -12.50
N GLU A 58 1.58 2.66 -13.02
CA GLU A 58 2.32 3.83 -13.50
C GLU A 58 2.59 4.78 -12.32
N PHE A 59 3.86 4.92 -11.97
CA PHE A 59 4.30 5.82 -10.91
C PHE A 59 4.22 7.28 -11.37
N PRO A 60 3.88 8.22 -10.47
CA PRO A 60 3.91 9.63 -10.81
C PRO A 60 5.31 10.03 -11.31
N GLU A 61 5.37 10.92 -12.30
CA GLU A 61 6.64 11.51 -12.71
C GLU A 61 7.26 12.22 -11.52
N SER A 62 8.51 11.87 -11.20
CA SER A 62 9.30 12.68 -10.29
C SER A 62 9.61 14.00 -11.00
N THR A 63 8.76 15.00 -10.84
CA THR A 63 9.18 16.39 -11.03
C THR A 63 10.17 16.69 -9.91
N MET A 64 11.39 16.21 -10.03
CA MET A 64 12.49 16.81 -9.28
C MET A 64 12.55 18.23 -9.81
N PRO A 65 12.24 19.28 -9.01
CA PRO A 65 12.68 20.61 -9.40
C PRO A 65 14.18 20.47 -9.65
N ALA A 66 14.64 20.95 -10.80
CA ALA A 66 16.07 21.01 -11.08
C ALA A 66 16.72 21.63 -9.85
N HIS A 67 17.58 20.86 -9.16
CA HIS A 67 18.38 21.41 -8.09
C HIS A 67 19.31 22.44 -8.73
N GLY A 68 18.81 23.66 -8.89
CA GLY A 68 19.66 24.83 -9.02
C GLY A 68 20.53 24.89 -7.77
N THR A 69 21.75 25.38 -7.94
CA THR A 69 22.74 25.58 -6.86
C THR A 69 22.32 26.61 -5.81
N GLU A 70 21.08 27.09 -5.85
CA GLU A 70 20.49 27.95 -4.83
C GLU A 70 19.54 27.12 -4.00
N ALA A 71 19.82 27.04 -2.70
CA ALA A 71 18.86 26.56 -1.71
C ALA A 71 17.68 27.54 -1.71
N ALA A 72 16.73 27.30 -2.60
CA ALA A 72 15.44 27.97 -2.54
C ALA A 72 14.77 27.50 -1.25
N ASP A 73 14.37 28.47 -0.42
CA ASP A 73 13.46 28.32 0.73
C ASP A 73 12.06 27.88 0.25
N MET A 74 12.00 26.78 -0.48
CA MET A 74 10.77 26.11 -0.83
C MET A 74 10.56 25.01 0.19
N ASP A 75 9.55 25.23 1.02
CA ASP A 75 8.89 24.23 1.83
C ASP A 75 8.84 22.89 1.06
N PRO A 76 9.51 21.81 1.52
CA PRO A 76 9.62 20.54 0.78
C PRO A 76 8.26 19.83 0.59
N VAL A 77 7.17 20.46 1.01
CA VAL A 77 5.77 20.05 0.87
C VAL A 77 5.17 20.45 -0.49
N ALA A 78 5.94 21.06 -1.39
CA ALA A 78 5.49 21.35 -2.74
C ALA A 78 5.46 20.07 -3.61
N VAL A 79 4.25 19.68 -4.05
CA VAL A 79 3.90 18.58 -4.97
C VAL A 79 3.68 17.18 -4.33
N LEU A 80 3.32 17.10 -3.04
CA LEU A 80 2.53 15.95 -2.58
C LEU A 80 1.06 16.25 -2.84
N ALA A 81 0.38 15.38 -3.60
CA ALA A 81 -1.06 15.51 -3.78
C ALA A 81 -1.75 15.56 -2.42
N LYS A 82 -2.51 16.63 -2.16
CA LYS A 82 -3.16 16.82 -0.86
C LYS A 82 -4.08 15.63 -0.58
N PRO A 83 -3.92 14.93 0.56
CA PRO A 83 -4.83 13.87 0.95
C PRO A 83 -6.27 14.41 1.02
N ARG A 84 -7.24 13.65 0.51
CA ARG A 84 -8.66 13.94 0.66
C ARG A 84 -9.32 12.88 1.52
N THR A 85 -10.29 13.30 2.35
CA THR A 85 -11.15 12.37 3.08
C THR A 85 -12.48 12.24 2.34
N VAL A 86 -12.94 11.01 2.13
CA VAL A 86 -14.16 10.71 1.39
C VAL A 86 -15.01 9.70 2.17
N GLU A 87 -16.33 9.90 2.15
CA GLU A 87 -17.28 9.02 2.84
C GLU A 87 -17.46 7.70 2.09
N VAL A 88 -17.54 6.60 2.81
CA VAL A 88 -17.75 5.27 2.24
C VAL A 88 -19.23 4.93 2.30
N GLU A 89 -19.86 4.86 1.13
CA GLU A 89 -21.28 4.51 0.96
C GLU A 89 -21.46 2.99 0.90
N ALA A 90 -20.57 2.31 0.17
CA ALA A 90 -20.56 0.86 0.06
C ALA A 90 -19.14 0.32 -0.08
N ILE A 91 -18.94 -0.94 0.27
CA ILE A 91 -17.70 -1.68 0.10
C ILE A 91 -17.98 -2.98 -0.65
N ARG A 92 -17.15 -3.28 -1.65
CA ARG A 92 -17.20 -4.56 -2.35
C ARG A 92 -15.90 -5.31 -2.15
N TYR A 93 -16.04 -6.60 -1.86
CA TYR A 93 -14.94 -7.52 -1.69
C TYR A 93 -14.98 -8.57 -2.79
N SER A 94 -13.87 -8.77 -3.50
CA SER A 94 -13.77 -9.80 -4.53
C SER A 94 -12.37 -10.39 -4.60
N PRO A 95 -12.20 -11.63 -5.09
CA PRO A 95 -10.87 -12.14 -5.37
C PRO A 95 -10.27 -11.43 -6.59
N HIS A 96 -8.95 -11.28 -6.61
CA HIS A 96 -8.23 -10.82 -7.80
C HIS A 96 -6.91 -11.54 -7.94
N THR A 97 -6.70 -12.13 -9.11
CA THR A 97 -5.49 -12.88 -9.42
C THR A 97 -4.74 -12.19 -10.54
N LYS A 98 -3.47 -11.84 -10.30
CA LYS A 98 -2.53 -11.33 -11.30
C LYS A 98 -1.19 -12.04 -11.15
N GLN A 99 -0.63 -12.57 -12.25
CA GLN A 99 0.65 -13.30 -12.25
C GLN A 99 0.73 -14.39 -11.18
N GLU A 100 -0.31 -15.23 -11.07
CA GLU A 100 -0.43 -16.31 -10.08
C GLU A 100 -0.47 -15.86 -8.60
N ARG A 101 -0.66 -14.56 -8.34
CA ARG A 101 -0.82 -14.01 -7.00
C ARG A 101 -2.27 -13.62 -6.78
N THR A 102 -2.93 -14.23 -5.81
CA THR A 102 -4.31 -13.91 -5.44
C THR A 102 -4.31 -12.92 -4.27
N SER A 103 -4.96 -11.79 -4.49
CA SER A 103 -5.20 -10.74 -3.51
C SER A 103 -6.69 -10.54 -3.28
N LEU A 104 -7.06 -10.06 -2.10
CA LEU A 104 -8.40 -9.57 -1.84
C LEU A 104 -8.52 -8.16 -2.43
N ARG A 105 -9.42 -7.97 -3.40
CA ARG A 105 -9.83 -6.66 -3.89
C ARG A 105 -10.81 -6.05 -2.90
N VAL A 106 -10.54 -4.81 -2.50
CA VAL A 106 -11.45 -4.01 -1.69
C VAL A 106 -11.78 -2.75 -2.47
N GLU A 107 -13.05 -2.56 -2.79
CA GLU A 107 -13.53 -1.38 -3.48
C GLU A 107 -14.37 -0.53 -2.54
N TYR A 108 -13.95 0.70 -2.29
CA TYR A 108 -14.70 1.68 -1.52
C TYR A 108 -15.44 2.60 -2.49
N LEU A 109 -16.77 2.58 -2.45
CA LEU A 109 -17.63 3.40 -3.30
C LEU A 109 -18.01 4.68 -2.55
N SER A 110 -17.88 5.82 -3.24
CA SER A 110 -18.18 7.14 -2.71
C SER A 110 -18.64 8.07 -3.83
N LYS A 111 -19.88 8.54 -3.82
CA LYS A 111 -20.39 9.58 -4.73
C LYS A 111 -20.07 9.31 -6.21
N GLY A 112 -20.23 8.05 -6.65
CA GLY A 112 -19.96 7.61 -8.02
C GLY A 112 -18.48 7.38 -8.37
N GLN A 113 -17.55 7.57 -7.43
CA GLN A 113 -16.15 7.21 -7.56
C GLN A 113 -15.85 5.93 -6.77
N THR A 114 -15.06 5.04 -7.38
CA THR A 114 -14.51 3.85 -6.71
C THR A 114 -13.04 4.07 -6.36
N TYR A 115 -12.65 3.67 -5.15
CA TYR A 115 -11.26 3.56 -4.72
C TYR A 115 -10.92 2.10 -4.47
N THR A 116 -9.94 1.58 -5.20
CA THR A 116 -9.56 0.18 -5.13
C THR A 116 -8.29 0.00 -4.32
N GLN A 117 -8.31 -0.96 -3.41
CA GLN A 117 -7.17 -1.41 -2.64
C GLN A 117 -7.01 -2.92 -2.82
N TRP A 118 -5.77 -3.38 -2.94
CA TRP A 118 -5.45 -4.81 -3.00
C TRP A 118 -4.80 -5.23 -1.69
N VAL A 119 -5.30 -6.32 -1.12
CA VAL A 119 -4.82 -6.87 0.15
C VAL A 119 -4.14 -8.21 -0.18
N PRO A 120 -2.80 -8.30 -0.14
CA PRO A 120 -2.04 -9.44 -0.66
C PRO A 120 -1.97 -10.60 0.35
N ILE A 121 -3.11 -11.26 0.59
CA ILE A 121 -3.26 -12.29 1.62
C ILE A 121 -2.39 -13.53 1.33
N GLU A 122 -2.37 -13.97 0.07
CA GLU A 122 -1.69 -15.19 -0.38
C GLU A 122 -0.28 -14.91 -0.94
N ASP A 123 0.26 -13.68 -0.79
CA ASP A 123 1.62 -13.41 -1.25
C ASP A 123 2.65 -14.14 -0.35
N PRO A 124 3.52 -14.99 -0.91
CA PRO A 124 4.48 -15.78 -0.12
C PRO A 124 5.58 -14.91 0.51
N ARG A 125 5.77 -13.67 0.05
CA ARG A 125 6.83 -12.80 0.52
C ARG A 125 6.38 -12.07 1.79
N SER A 126 7.05 -12.33 2.89
CA SER A 126 6.71 -11.76 4.20
C SER A 126 6.64 -10.23 4.22
N TYR A 127 7.52 -9.55 3.47
CA TYR A 127 7.54 -8.09 3.37
C TYR A 127 6.34 -7.52 2.61
N VAL A 128 5.66 -8.32 1.78
CA VAL A 128 4.39 -7.97 1.12
C VAL A 128 3.22 -8.35 2.02
N ARG A 129 3.23 -9.58 2.56
CA ARG A 129 2.15 -10.10 3.41
C ARG A 129 1.89 -9.25 4.66
N LYS A 130 2.89 -8.53 5.17
CA LYS A 130 2.71 -7.55 6.27
C LYS A 130 1.59 -6.54 5.98
N HIS A 131 1.36 -6.16 4.72
CA HIS A 131 0.29 -5.23 4.34
C HIS A 131 -1.09 -5.84 4.49
N ALA A 132 -1.23 -7.15 4.22
CA ALA A 132 -2.47 -7.86 4.52
C ALA A 132 -2.73 -7.88 6.02
N VAL A 133 -1.73 -8.27 6.82
CA VAL A 133 -1.83 -8.26 8.28
C VAL A 133 -2.23 -6.89 8.82
N GLN A 134 -1.59 -5.82 8.32
CA GLN A 134 -1.92 -4.45 8.71
C GLN A 134 -3.36 -4.08 8.35
N TRP A 135 -3.84 -4.42 7.14
CA TRP A 135 -5.21 -4.14 6.72
C TRP A 135 -6.24 -4.78 7.67
N PHE A 136 -6.01 -6.05 8.05
CA PHE A 136 -6.86 -6.74 9.02
C PHE A 136 -6.84 -6.08 10.40
N TRP A 137 -5.66 -5.69 10.86
CA TRP A 137 -5.48 -5.00 12.12
C TRP A 137 -6.23 -3.66 12.14
N ASP A 138 -6.10 -2.89 11.07
CA ASP A 138 -6.79 -1.61 10.89
C ASP A 138 -8.31 -1.78 10.86
N HIS A 139 -8.81 -2.97 10.52
CA HIS A 139 -10.23 -3.32 10.59
C HIS A 139 -10.58 -4.15 11.84
N GLY A 140 -9.81 -4.02 12.93
CA GLY A 140 -10.13 -4.59 14.24
C GLY A 140 -9.98 -6.12 14.33
N ARG A 141 -9.19 -6.72 13.44
CA ARG A 141 -8.91 -8.17 13.43
C ARG A 141 -7.44 -8.43 13.70
N HIS A 142 -7.14 -9.23 14.73
CA HIS A 142 -5.76 -9.57 15.09
C HIS A 142 -5.21 -10.79 14.34
N GLN A 143 -6.02 -11.41 13.48
CA GLN A 143 -5.62 -12.56 12.66
C GLN A 143 -5.92 -12.27 11.20
N CYS A 144 -4.88 -12.35 10.37
CA CYS A 144 -5.01 -12.38 8.92
C CYS A 144 -5.24 -13.83 8.48
N PRO A 145 -6.25 -14.11 7.66
CA PRO A 145 -6.41 -15.42 7.03
C PRO A 145 -5.20 -15.80 6.17
N ASP A 146 -5.11 -17.08 5.84
CA ASP A 146 -4.07 -17.61 4.96
C ASP A 146 -4.50 -17.62 3.48
N THR A 147 -5.81 -17.60 3.20
CA THR A 147 -6.36 -17.58 1.83
C THR A 147 -7.36 -16.45 1.62
N VAL A 148 -7.49 -15.97 0.38
CA VAL A 148 -8.52 -15.02 -0.03
C VAL A 148 -9.90 -15.67 0.02
N ALA A 149 -10.01 -16.98 -0.23
CA ALA A 149 -11.27 -17.70 -0.08
C ALA A 149 -11.79 -17.69 1.37
N ASP A 150 -10.93 -18.01 2.33
CA ASP A 150 -11.25 -17.88 3.76
C ASP A 150 -11.56 -16.43 4.11
N ALA A 151 -10.87 -15.50 3.43
CA ALA A 151 -11.10 -14.10 3.65
C ALA A 151 -12.53 -13.66 3.29
N LEU A 152 -12.96 -14.03 2.10
CA LEU A 152 -14.30 -13.74 1.61
C LEU A 152 -15.38 -14.44 2.44
N ASN A 153 -15.13 -15.69 2.85
CA ASN A 153 -16.04 -16.46 3.70
C ASN A 153 -16.30 -15.78 5.06
N PHE A 154 -15.28 -15.16 5.66
CA PHE A 154 -15.49 -14.41 6.90
C PHE A 154 -16.15 -13.05 6.64
N LEU A 155 -15.83 -12.36 5.53
CA LEU A 155 -16.37 -11.03 5.19
C LEU A 155 -17.87 -11.08 4.87
N GLU A 156 -18.32 -12.19 4.30
CA GLU A 156 -19.72 -12.42 3.94
C GLU A 156 -20.63 -12.54 5.16
N ARG A 157 -20.09 -12.98 6.30
CA ARG A 157 -20.84 -13.07 7.56
C ARG A 157 -21.02 -11.68 8.14
N GLU A 158 -22.24 -11.15 8.13
CA GLU A 158 -22.58 -9.83 8.70
C GLU A 158 -22.00 -9.65 10.12
N GLY A 159 -21.41 -8.49 10.38
CA GLY A 159 -20.90 -8.13 11.71
C GLY A 159 -19.51 -8.68 12.06
N ASN A 160 -18.83 -9.37 11.14
CA ASN A 160 -17.48 -9.89 11.41
C ASN A 160 -16.39 -8.82 11.37
N VAL A 161 -16.49 -7.86 10.45
CA VAL A 161 -15.47 -6.81 10.30
C VAL A 161 -16.12 -5.44 10.34
N PRO A 162 -15.67 -4.54 11.22
CA PRO A 162 -16.11 -3.16 11.20
C PRO A 162 -15.64 -2.49 9.90
N VAL A 163 -16.56 -1.78 9.25
CA VAL A 163 -16.29 -1.06 8.01
C VAL A 163 -16.03 0.42 8.30
N PRO A 164 -15.11 1.08 7.59
CA PRO A 164 -14.88 2.51 7.74
C PRO A 164 -16.10 3.33 7.30
N HIS A 165 -16.38 4.44 8.00
CA HIS A 165 -17.31 5.47 7.57
C HIS A 165 -16.71 6.37 6.49
N SER A 166 -15.42 6.64 6.59
CA SER A 166 -14.68 7.42 5.61
C SER A 166 -13.25 6.91 5.49
N ILE A 167 -12.63 7.21 4.36
CA ILE A 167 -11.25 6.88 4.06
C ILE A 167 -10.47 8.13 3.64
N GLN A 168 -9.20 8.19 4.01
CA GLN A 168 -8.26 9.15 3.44
C GLN A 168 -7.64 8.54 2.19
N VAL A 169 -7.70 9.27 1.08
CA VAL A 169 -7.09 8.86 -0.19
C VAL A 169 -6.13 9.93 -0.69
N VAL A 170 -5.04 9.46 -1.33
CA VAL A 170 -3.99 10.29 -1.90
C VAL A 170 -3.84 9.91 -3.37
N ARG A 171 -3.66 10.89 -4.26
CA ARG A 171 -3.32 10.59 -5.67
C ARG A 171 -1.92 10.00 -5.73
N ASP A 172 -1.78 8.90 -6.46
CA ASP A 172 -0.49 8.31 -6.80
C ASP A 172 -0.47 7.97 -8.29
N GLY A 173 0.14 8.86 -9.07
CA GLY A 173 0.06 8.80 -10.54
C GLY A 173 -1.39 8.89 -11.02
N ALA A 174 -1.79 7.95 -11.88
CA ALA A 174 -3.16 7.84 -12.37
C ALA A 174 -4.14 7.25 -11.34
N TYR A 175 -3.63 6.70 -10.23
CA TYR A 175 -4.40 5.87 -9.29
C TYR A 175 -4.67 6.60 -7.97
N TRP A 176 -5.56 6.03 -7.16
CA TRP A 176 -5.81 6.45 -5.80
C TRP A 176 -5.25 5.43 -4.83
N LYS A 177 -4.48 5.89 -3.85
CA LYS A 177 -4.05 5.09 -2.71
C LYS A 177 -4.96 5.38 -1.51
N VAL A 178 -5.49 4.35 -0.88
CA VAL A 178 -6.16 4.45 0.42
C VAL A 178 -5.09 4.43 1.52
N ASP A 179 -5.05 5.46 2.35
CA ASP A 179 -4.00 5.68 3.36
C ASP A 179 -4.49 5.48 4.79
N LYS A 180 -5.72 5.92 5.11
CA LYS A 180 -6.29 5.82 6.47
C LYS A 180 -7.79 5.51 6.45
N TYR A 181 -8.26 4.96 7.57
CA TYR A 181 -9.65 4.59 7.82
C TYR A 181 -10.18 5.36 9.02
N PHE A 182 -11.44 5.79 8.99
CA PHE A 182 -12.10 6.48 10.10
C PHE A 182 -13.50 5.92 10.35
N GLY A 183 -13.94 5.96 11.62
CA GLY A 183 -15.31 5.58 11.98
C GLY A 183 -15.62 4.10 11.76
N LEU A 184 -14.72 3.20 12.16
CA LEU A 184 -14.92 1.76 12.02
C LEU A 184 -16.14 1.30 12.84
N SER A 185 -17.13 0.69 12.18
CA SER A 185 -18.32 0.15 12.85
C SER A 185 -19.00 -0.95 12.03
N HIS A 186 -19.83 -1.77 12.68
CA HIS A 186 -20.62 -2.78 11.99
C HIS A 186 -21.86 -2.14 11.35
N ARG A 187 -21.78 -1.85 10.04
CA ARG A 187 -22.90 -1.31 9.25
C ARG A 187 -23.49 -2.41 8.36
N LYS A 188 -24.76 -2.76 8.57
CA LYS A 188 -25.48 -3.72 7.73
C LYS A 188 -25.73 -3.17 6.33
N GLY A 189 -25.67 -4.03 5.32
CA GLY A 189 -25.94 -3.68 3.92
C GLY A 189 -24.92 -2.75 3.24
N VAL A 190 -23.83 -2.36 3.93
CA VAL A 190 -22.77 -1.52 3.36
C VAL A 190 -21.72 -2.35 2.64
N ALA A 191 -21.42 -3.55 3.16
CA ALA A 191 -20.42 -4.45 2.61
C ALA A 191 -21.07 -5.60 1.85
N THR A 192 -20.56 -5.90 0.66
CA THR A 192 -20.96 -7.06 -0.14
C THR A 192 -19.74 -7.85 -0.59
N VAL A 193 -19.89 -9.17 -0.64
CA VAL A 193 -18.90 -10.08 -1.21
C VAL A 193 -19.36 -10.50 -2.60
N GLU A 194 -18.54 -10.18 -3.60
CA GLU A 194 -18.69 -10.65 -4.97
C GLU A 194 -17.76 -11.83 -5.17
N ARG A 195 -18.34 -13.02 -5.25
CA ARG A 195 -17.62 -14.21 -5.69
C ARG A 195 -17.53 -14.13 -7.21
N GLU A 196 -16.35 -14.39 -7.77
CA GLU A 196 -16.16 -14.39 -9.21
C GLU A 196 -17.25 -15.25 -9.85
N ALA A 197 -18.08 -14.63 -10.69
CA ALA A 197 -19.06 -15.39 -11.44
C ALA A 197 -18.26 -16.35 -12.32
N SER A 198 -18.51 -17.66 -12.15
CA SER A 198 -18.01 -18.69 -13.06
C SER A 198 -18.02 -18.15 -14.49
N LEU A 199 -16.94 -18.37 -15.24
CA LEU A 199 -16.71 -17.89 -16.61
C LEU A 199 -17.91 -18.14 -17.56
N SER A 200 -18.87 -18.99 -17.16
CA SER A 200 -20.20 -19.12 -17.79
C SER A 200 -21.05 -17.84 -17.84
N ASN A 201 -20.85 -16.85 -16.96
CA ASN A 201 -21.65 -15.60 -16.95
C ASN A 201 -21.04 -14.47 -17.79
N LEU A 202 -19.73 -14.50 -18.07
CA LEU A 202 -19.07 -13.48 -18.91
C LEU A 202 -19.30 -13.71 -20.41
N LEU A 203 -19.57 -14.95 -20.83
CA LEU A 203 -19.94 -15.27 -22.22
C LEU A 203 -21.37 -14.85 -22.61
N ARG A 204 -22.19 -14.41 -21.65
CA ARG A 204 -23.57 -13.93 -21.94
C ARG A 204 -23.69 -12.41 -22.08
N ALA A 205 -22.62 -11.66 -21.80
CA ALA A 205 -22.60 -10.20 -21.95
C ALA A 205 -21.99 -9.73 -23.29
N TRP A 206 -21.58 -10.68 -24.14
CA TRP A 206 -21.02 -10.46 -25.48
C TRP A 206 -21.63 -11.45 -26.51
N GLY A 207 -22.91 -11.75 -26.35
CA GLY A 207 -23.70 -12.55 -27.29
C GLY A 207 -24.96 -11.79 -27.70
#